data_AF-A0A967SNN8-F1
#
_entry.id   AF-A0A967SNN8-F1
#
_cell.length_a   1.000
_cell.length_b   1.000
_cell.length_c   1.000
_cell.angle_alpha   90.00
_cell.angle_beta   90.00
_cell.angle_gamma   90.00
#
_symmetry.space_group_name_H-M   'P 1'
#
loop_
_entity.id
_entity.type
_entity.pdbx_description
1 polymer ?
#
loop_
_entity_poly.entity_id
_entity_poly.type
_entity_poly.pdbx_seq_one_letter_code
_entity_poly.pdbx_strand_id
1 'polypeptide(L)' 'TSKSFMLHYNFPPFSVGEARPIRSTSRREKGHGHLAERAIQPLLPAYDDFPYTIRVVSDILESNGSSSMASVCSASM' A
#
# COMPACT_ATOMS: atom_id res chain seq x y z
N THR A 1 12.56 -6.99 15.61
CA THR A 1 12.18 -7.47 14.27
C THR A 1 12.32 -6.31 13.32
N SER A 2 13.42 -6.24 12.56
CA SER A 2 13.56 -5.25 11.50
C SER A 2 12.76 -5.72 10.29
N LYS A 3 11.96 -4.84 9.68
CA LYS A 3 11.16 -5.16 8.49
C LYS A 3 11.82 -4.46 7.31
N SER A 4 12.32 -5.24 6.35
CA SER A 4 13.00 -4.74 5.15
C SER A 4 12.04 -4.19 4.10
N PHE A 5 10.77 -4.57 4.15
CA PHE A 5 9.74 -4.10 3.21
C PHE A 5 8.52 -3.55 3.93
N MET A 6 8.01 -2.39 3.49
CA MET A 6 6.83 -1.75 4.04
C MET A 6 5.93 -1.25 2.91
N LEU A 7 4.63 -1.55 2.98
CA LEU A 7 3.64 -0.97 2.08
C LEU A 7 2.59 -0.19 2.88
N HIS A 8 2.50 1.11 2.62
CA HIS A 8 1.47 1.98 3.19
C HIS A 8 0.41 2.28 2.15
N TYR A 9 -0.85 2.14 2.53
CA TYR A 9 -2.00 2.36 1.68
C TYR A 9 -2.81 3.51 2.28
N ASN A 10 -3.02 4.56 1.49
CA ASN A 10 -3.76 5.75 1.89
C ASN A 10 -5.03 5.88 1.04
N PHE A 11 -6.17 6.09 1.71
CA PHE A 11 -7.47 6.22 1.08
C PHE A 11 -8.11 7.56 1.48
N PRO A 12 -7.68 8.66 0.86
CA PRO A 12 -8.21 9.98 1.18
C PRO A 12 -9.69 10.10 0.77
N PRO A 13 -10.51 10.89 1.49
CA PRO A 13 -11.94 11.01 1.21
C PRO A 13 -12.27 11.51 -0.21
N PHE A 14 -11.40 12.34 -0.78
CA PHE A 14 -11.58 12.85 -2.13
C PHE A 14 -11.55 11.74 -3.20
N SER A 15 -10.93 10.59 -2.91
CA SER A 15 -10.84 9.46 -3.85
C SER A 15 -12.20 8.86 -4.23
N VAL A 16 -13.23 9.11 -3.43
CA VAL A 16 -14.62 8.74 -3.70
C VAL A 16 -15.52 9.97 -3.87
N GLY A 17 -14.93 11.16 -4.04
CA GLY A 17 -15.64 12.42 -4.18
C GLY A 17 -16.28 12.95 -2.89
N GLU A 18 -15.88 12.46 -1.71
CA GLU A 18 -16.44 12.90 -0.43
C GLU A 18 -15.54 13.94 0.27
N ALA A 19 -16.16 14.96 0.88
CA ALA A 19 -15.48 15.91 1.75
C ALA A 19 -15.54 15.44 3.22
N ARG A 20 -14.48 14.78 3.70
CA ARG A 20 -14.34 14.38 5.11
C ARG A 20 -12.98 14.80 5.66
N PRO A 21 -12.85 15.06 6.98
CA PRO A 21 -11.57 15.37 7.58
C PRO A 21 -10.62 14.16 7.52
N ILE A 22 -9.37 14.42 7.17
CA ILE A 22 -8.31 13.41 7.19
C ILE A 22 -8.01 13.06 8.65
N ARG A 23 -8.17 11.78 9.00
CA ARG A 23 -7.86 11.23 10.34
C ARG A 23 -6.65 10.29 10.25
N SER A 24 -6.31 9.67 11.37
CA SER A 24 -5.36 8.56 11.38
C SER A 24 -5.80 7.40 10.48
N THR A 25 -4.85 6.56 10.11
CA THR A 25 -5.09 5.37 9.28
C THR A 25 -6.20 4.48 9.84
N SER A 26 -7.15 4.14 8.99
CA SER A 26 -8.28 3.28 9.27
C SER A 26 -7.91 1.79 9.26
N ARG A 27 -8.74 0.96 9.88
CA ARG A 27 -8.55 -0.51 9.83
C ARG A 27 -8.60 -1.07 8.40
N ARG A 28 -9.41 -0.46 7.52
CA ARG A 28 -9.49 -0.88 6.12
C ARG A 28 -8.21 -0.55 5.37
N GLU A 29 -7.64 0.64 5.55
CA GLU A 29 -6.37 1.02 4.93
C GLU A 29 -5.23 0.10 5.37
N LYS A 30 -5.13 -0.21 6.67
CA LYS A 30 -4.15 -1.19 7.17
C LYS A 30 -4.34 -2.58 6.56
N GLY A 31 -5.60 -3.02 6.41
CA GLY A 31 -5.93 -4.31 5.80
C GLY A 31 -5.58 -4.39 4.32
N HIS A 32 -5.92 -3.35 3.54
CA HIS A 32 -5.59 -3.27 2.11
C HIS A 32 -4.09 -3.16 1.89
N GLY A 33 -3.40 -2.36 2.71
CA GLY A 33 -1.94 -2.27 2.70
C GLY A 33 -1.28 -3.61 2.99
N HIS A 34 -1.75 -4.34 4.01
CA HIS A 34 -1.21 -5.67 4.32
C HIS A 34 -1.48 -6.71 3.23
N LEU A 35 -2.64 -6.66 2.58
CA LEU A 35 -2.96 -7.53 1.44
C LEU A 35 -2.00 -7.28 0.28
N ALA A 36 -1.82 -6.00 -0.10
CA ALA A 36 -0.91 -5.65 -1.19
C ALA A 36 0.55 -5.97 -0.84
N GLU A 37 0.96 -5.75 0.41
CA GLU A 37 2.29 -6.09 0.89
C GLU A 37 2.57 -7.59 0.73
N ARG A 38 1.64 -8.44 1.17
CA ARG A 38 1.77 -9.90 1.07
C ARG A 38 1.78 -10.41 -0.36
N ALA A 39 1.13 -9.71 -1.29
CA ALA A 39 1.13 -10.07 -2.70
C ALA A 39 2.50 -9.80 -3.36
N ILE A 40 3.18 -8.73 -2.96
CA ILE A 40 4.49 -8.33 -3.53
C ILE A 40 5.66 -9.01 -2.82
N GLN A 41 5.53 -9.31 -1.52
CA GLN A 41 6.61 -9.89 -0.72
C GLN A 41 7.33 -11.10 -1.35
N PRO A 42 6.65 -12.06 -2.03
CA PRO A 42 7.31 -13.20 -2.68
C PRO A 42 8.17 -12.84 -3.91
N LEU A 43 7.97 -11.64 -4.48
CA LEU A 43 8.68 -11.17 -5.68
C LEU A 43 9.89 -10.30 -5.34
N LEU A 44 10.06 -9.91 -4.07
CA LEU A 44 11.16 -9.07 -3.65
C LEU A 44 12.48 -9.88 -3.60
N PRO A 45 13.62 -9.25 -3.94
CA PRO A 45 14.93 -9.87 -3.79
C PRO A 45 15.24 -10.14 -2.31
N ALA A 46 16.12 -11.11 -2.07
CA ALA A 46 16.67 -11.33 -0.75
C ALA A 46 17.48 -10.09 -0.30
N TYR A 47 17.54 -9.85 1.00
CA TYR A 47 18.24 -8.69 1.54
C TYR A 47 19.74 -8.71 1.20
N ASP A 48 20.35 -9.89 1.10
CA ASP A 48 21.78 -10.02 0.76
C ASP A 48 22.06 -9.61 -0.69
N ASP A 49 21.10 -9.83 -1.59
CA ASP A 49 21.18 -9.42 -3.00
C ASP A 49 20.82 -7.94 -3.19
N PHE A 50 19.98 -7.40 -2.30
CA PHE A 50 19.51 -6.03 -2.33
C PHE A 50 19.39 -5.45 -0.90
N PRO A 51 20.49 -4.90 -0.33
CA PRO A 51 20.58 -4.53 1.07
C PRO A 51 19.97 -3.14 1.35
N TYR A 52 18.73 -2.95 0.90
CA TYR A 52 17.97 -1.73 1.09
C TYR A 52 16.63 -2.01 1.75
N THR A 53 16.22 -1.09 2.62
CA THR A 53 14.84 -1.07 3.13
C THR A 53 13.95 -0.42 2.10
N ILE A 54 12.95 -1.17 1.62
CA ILE A 54 12.00 -0.73 0.60
C ILE A 54 10.72 -0.26 1.27
N ARG A 55 10.29 0.97 0.95
CA ARG A 55 9.00 1.50 1.37
C ARG A 55 8.19 1.92 0.15
N VAL A 56 7.04 1.29 -0.03
CA VAL A 56 6.05 1.64 -1.05
C VAL A 56 4.89 2.38 -0.39
N VAL A 57 4.43 3.46 -1.03
CA VAL A 57 3.24 4.19 -0.62
C VAL A 57 2.27 4.18 -1.79
N SER A 58 1.07 3.68 -1.55
CA SER A 58 -0.04 3.69 -2.49
C SER A 58 -1.04 4.74 -2.06
N ASP A 59 -1.09 5.84 -2.80
CA ASP A 59 -2.07 6.91 -2.62
C ASP A 59 -3.21 6.72 -3.61
N ILE A 60 -4.39 6.38 -3.10
CA ILE A 60 -5.56 6.16 -3.94
C ILE A 60 -6.15 7.51 -4.32
N LEU A 61 -5.96 7.92 -5.57
CA LEU A 61 -6.46 9.19 -6.08
C LEU A 61 -7.93 9.13 -6.49
N GLU A 62 -8.37 7.97 -6.96
CA GLU A 62 -9.75 7.67 -7.35
C GLU A 62 -10.07 6.21 -7.02
N SER A 63 -11.31 5.92 -6.62
CA SER A 63 -11.73 4.57 -6.29
C SER A 63 -13.18 4.30 -6.67
N ASN A 64 -13.36 3.41 -7.66
CA ASN A 64 -14.66 2.83 -8.00
C ASN A 64 -14.65 1.27 -7.95
N GLY A 65 -13.59 0.68 -7.39
CA GLY A 65 -13.47 -0.77 -7.26
C GLY A 65 -12.03 -1.22 -6.97
N SER A 66 -11.89 -2.20 -6.07
CA SER A 66 -10.66 -2.94 -5.73
C SER A 66 -9.35 -2.14 -5.81
N SER A 67 -9.27 -1.02 -5.09
CA SER A 67 -8.08 -0.17 -5.02
C SER A 67 -6.88 -0.88 -4.36
N SER A 68 -7.10 -1.96 -3.58
CA SER A 68 -6.02 -2.85 -3.14
C SER A 68 -5.32 -3.58 -4.28
N MET A 69 -6.05 -4.05 -5.29
CA MET A 69 -5.42 -4.73 -6.43
C MET A 69 -4.72 -3.74 -7.35
N ALA A 70 -5.28 -2.53 -7.50
CA ALA A 70 -4.55 -1.43 -8.14
C ALA A 70 -3.21 -1.15 -7.44
N SER A 71 -3.18 -1.19 -6.11
CA SER A 71 -1.94 -1.02 -5.33
C SER A 71 -0.93 -2.14 -5.58
N VAL A 72 -1.36 -3.38 -5.80
CA VAL A 72 -0.47 -4.49 -6.18
C VAL A 72 0.13 -4.24 -7.57
N CYS A 73 -0.69 -3.86 -8.55
CA CYS A 73 -0.20 -3.55 -9.90
C CYS A 73 0.81 -2.39 -9.86
N SER A 74 0.48 -1.29 -9.18
CA SER A 74 1.35 -0.12 -9.08
C SER A 74 2.63 -0.39 -8.29
N ALA A 75 2.62 -1.29 -7.30
CA ALA A 75 3.83 -1.65 -6.56
C ALA A 75 4.80 -2.52 -7.37
N SER A 76 4.34 -3.13 -8.46
CA SER A 76 5.17 -3.92 -9.38
C SER A 76 5.75 -3.12 -10.54
N MET A 77 5.18 -1.96 -10.86
CA MET A 77 5.65 -1.06 -11.94
C MET A 77 6.83 -0.23 -11.47
#